data_AF-A0A7J2X9F4-F1
#
_entry.id   AF-A0A7J2X9F4-F1
#
_cell.length_a   1.000
_cell.length_b   1.000
_cell.length_c   1.000
_cell.angle_alpha   90.00
_cell.angle_beta   90.00
_cell.angle_gamma   90.00
#
_symmetry.space_group_name_H-M   'P 1'
#
loop_
_entity.id
_entity.type
_entity.pdbx_description
1 polymer ?
#
loop_
_entity_poly.entity_id
_entity_poly.type
_entity_poly.pdbx_seq_one_letter_code
_entity_poly.pdbx_strand_id
1 'polypeptide(L)' 'MKILLIHSDFIKYEVKSKAIKNAEEVPDELKKDSLENALTVFIAVEKKDEKSPKNVVEKAKNEIIKTANT' A
#
# COMPACT_ATOMS: atom_id res chain seq x y z
N MET A 1 -4.52 5.67 10.66
CA MET A 1 -3.82 5.33 9.42
C MET A 1 -3.24 6.62 8.87
N LYS A 2 -2.00 6.59 8.40
CA LYS A 2 -1.41 7.66 7.58
C LYS A 2 -1.17 7.13 6.17
N ILE A 3 -1.50 7.93 5.17
CA ILE A 3 -1.31 7.58 3.76
C ILE A 3 -0.51 8.67 3.05
N LEU A 4 0.38 8.26 2.14
CA LEU A 4 1.10 9.13 1.21
C LEU A 4 0.80 8.65 -0.20
N LEU A 5 0.28 9.54 -1.04
CA LEU A 5 -0.10 9.26 -2.42
C LEU A 5 0.87 9.97 -3.37
N ILE A 6 1.47 9.21 -4.29
CA ILE A 6 2.45 9.74 -5.26
C ILE A 6 2.03 9.30 -6.66
N HIS A 7 1.67 10.26 -7.51
CA HIS A 7 1.55 9.98 -8.95
C HIS A 7 2.95 9.78 -9.52
N SER A 8 3.23 8.55 -9.94
CA SER A 8 4.56 8.09 -10.31
C SER A 8 4.57 7.67 -11.78
N ASP A 9 5.55 8.13 -12.55
CA ASP A 9 5.77 7.66 -13.92
C ASP A 9 5.97 6.14 -13.94
N PHE A 10 6.67 5.62 -12.94
CA PHE A 10 6.77 4.20 -12.66
C PHE A 10 7.02 3.93 -11.18
N ILE A 11 6.62 2.75 -10.72
CA ILE A 11 7.01 2.18 -9.44
C ILE A 11 7.52 0.76 -9.66
N LYS A 12 8.66 0.43 -9.07
CA LYS A 12 9.28 -0.89 -9.16
C LYS A 12 9.73 -1.33 -7.78
N TYR A 13 9.55 -2.61 -7.46
CA TYR A 13 10.04 -3.16 -6.21
C TYR A 13 10.77 -4.49 -6.43
N GLU A 14 11.61 -4.82 -5.46
CA GLU A 14 12.27 -6.12 -5.34
C GLU A 14 12.33 -6.48 -3.85
N VAL A 15 11.73 -7.61 -3.48
CA VAL A 15 11.74 -8.12 -2.11
C VAL A 15 13.15 -8.57 -1.77
N LYS A 16 13.68 -8.07 -0.63
CA LYS A 16 15.04 -8.40 -0.16
C LYS A 16 15.00 -9.43 0.96
N SER A 17 14.77 -8.98 2.19
CA SER A 17 14.74 -9.82 3.38
C SER A 17 13.49 -9.54 4.21
N LYS A 18 13.12 -10.49 5.08
CA LYS A 18 11.99 -10.32 6.00
C LYS A 18 12.31 -9.21 7.01
N ALA A 19 11.49 -8.17 7.04
CA ALA A 19 11.61 -7.10 8.03
C ALA A 19 11.16 -7.54 9.43
N ILE A 20 10.26 -8.52 9.51
CA ILE A 20 9.73 -9.11 10.75
C ILE A 20 9.75 -10.64 10.67
N LYS A 21 9.88 -11.31 11.82
CA LYS A 21 9.96 -12.79 11.89
C LYS A 21 8.78 -13.48 11.23
N ASN A 22 7.58 -12.97 11.47
CA ASN A 22 6.32 -13.53 10.99
C ASN A 22 5.80 -12.81 9.74
N ALA A 23 6.71 -12.33 8.88
CA ALA A 23 6.31 -11.78 7.58
C ALA A 23 5.69 -12.88 6.73
N GLU A 24 4.66 -12.51 5.96
CA GLU A 24 3.98 -13.40 5.02
C GLU A 24 4.96 -14.04 4.03
N GLU A 25 4.62 -15.24 3.56
CA GLU A 25 5.36 -15.86 2.48
C GLU A 25 5.00 -15.16 1.17
N VAL A 26 6.03 -14.71 0.46
CA VAL A 26 5.88 -14.06 -0.84
C VAL A 26 6.19 -15.10 -1.92
N PRO A 27 5.21 -15.49 -2.76
CA PRO A 27 5.43 -16.35 -3.92
C PRO A 27 6.52 -15.79 -4.84
N ASP A 28 7.22 -16.67 -5.55
CA ASP A 28 8.37 -16.27 -6.38
C ASP A 28 7.98 -15.26 -7.47
N GLU A 29 6.77 -15.39 -8.03
CA GLU A 29 6.21 -14.49 -9.01
C GLU A 29 5.95 -13.08 -8.47
N LEU A 30 5.81 -12.91 -7.15
CA LEU A 30 5.57 -11.61 -6.51
C LEU A 30 6.84 -10.99 -5.91
N LYS A 31 8.01 -11.62 -6.06
CA LYS A 31 9.28 -11.09 -5.48
C LYS A 31 9.79 -9.83 -6.16
N LYS A 32 9.36 -9.55 -7.39
CA LYS A 32 9.71 -8.35 -8.14
C LYS A 32 8.58 -8.01 -9.09
N ASP A 33 8.25 -6.73 -9.18
CA ASP A 33 7.27 -6.25 -10.16
C ASP A 33 7.51 -4.76 -10.46
N SER A 34 6.91 -4.27 -11.53
CA SER A 34 6.92 -2.87 -11.91
C SER A 34 5.60 -2.47 -12.58
N LEU A 35 5.13 -1.26 -12.26
CA LEU A 35 3.95 -0.67 -12.86
C LEU A 35 4.27 0.73 -13.38
N GLU A 36 3.86 1.04 -14.60
CA GLU A 36 3.97 2.36 -15.22
C GLU A 36 2.69 3.18 -14.99
N ASN A 37 2.81 4.51 -14.96
CA ASN A 37 1.72 5.48 -14.79
C ASN A 37 0.78 5.11 -13.63
N ALA A 38 1.35 5.06 -12.43
CA ALA A 38 0.68 4.52 -11.26
C ALA A 38 0.49 5.56 -10.14
N LEU A 39 -0.63 5.46 -9.43
CA LEU A 39 -0.78 6.12 -8.12
C LEU A 39 -0.21 5.20 -7.04
N THR A 40 1.03 5.47 -6.61
CA THR A 40 1.68 4.72 -5.53
C THR A 40 1.11 5.17 -4.19
N VAL A 41 0.52 4.25 -3.42
CA VAL A 41 -0.08 4.53 -2.12
C VAL A 41 0.71 3.86 -1.00
N PHE A 42 1.52 4.62 -0.28
CA PHE A 42 2.18 4.14 0.94
C PHE A 42 1.25 4.27 2.13
N ILE A 43 1.03 3.18 2.87
CA ILE A 43 0.07 3.12 3.98
C ILE A 43 0.78 2.70 5.27
N ALA A 44 0.63 3.50 6.32
CA ALA A 44 1.01 3.14 7.68
C ALA A 44 -0.25 2.98 8.55
N VAL A 45 -0.53 1.74 8.95
CA VAL A 45 -1.62 1.40 9.88
C VAL A 45 -1.22 1.77 11.31
N GLU A 46 -2.09 2.46 12.03
CA GLU A 46 -1.83 2.96 13.39
C GLU A 46 -2.65 2.18 14.44
N LYS A 47 -2.18 2.14 15.70
CA LYS A 47 -2.85 1.42 16.80
C LYS A 47 -4.33 1.80 17.00
N LYS A 48 -4.68 3.07 16.77
CA LYS A 48 -6.06 3.55 16.89
C LYS A 48 -7.02 2.96 15.85
N ASP A 49 -6.50 2.46 14.72
CA ASP A 49 -7.29 1.94 13.61
C ASP A 49 -7.95 0.59 13.95
N GLU A 50 -7.36 -0.15 14.90
CA GLU A 50 -7.90 -1.41 15.42
C GLU A 50 -9.31 -1.26 16.02
N LYS A 51 -9.69 -0.05 16.46
CA LYS A 51 -11.02 0.22 17.03
C LYS A 51 -12.14 0.12 16.01
N SER A 52 -11.87 0.38 14.73
CA SER A 52 -12.88 0.31 13.67
C SER A 52 -12.24 0.03 12.30
N PRO A 53 -11.69 -1.18 12.07
CA PRO A 53 -10.89 -1.47 10.88
C PRO A 53 -11.67 -1.26 9.58
N LYS A 54 -12.94 -1.70 9.54
CA LYS A 54 -13.80 -1.56 8.36
C LYS A 54 -14.00 -0.09 7.96
N ASN A 55 -14.25 0.78 8.94
CA ASN A 55 -14.47 2.21 8.69
C ASN A 55 -13.19 2.89 8.20
N VAL A 56 -12.03 2.53 8.78
CA VAL A 56 -10.74 3.08 8.36
C VAL A 56 -10.41 2.66 6.93
N VAL A 57 -10.64 1.39 6.57
CA VAL A 57 -10.45 0.89 5.20
C VAL A 57 -11.38 1.60 4.21
N GLU A 58 -12.66 1.77 4.53
CA GLU A 58 -13.61 2.48 3.67
C GLU A 58 -13.20 3.94 3.41
N LYS A 59 -12.75 4.65 4.45
CA LYS A 59 -12.23 6.01 4.30
C LYS A 59 -10.98 6.08 3.43
N ALA A 60 -10.02 5.17 3.65
CA ALA A 60 -8.80 5.11 2.85
C ALA A 60 -9.10 4.80 1.38
N LYS A 61 -9.98 3.83 1.10
CA LYS A 61 -10.44 3.50 -0.25
C LYS A 61 -11.03 4.72 -0.96
N ASN A 62 -11.93 5.44 -0.30
CA ASN A 62 -12.59 6.60 -0.90
C ASN A 62 -11.58 7.72 -1.24
N GLU A 63 -10.58 7.95 -0.38
CA GLU A 63 -9.54 8.96 -0.66
C GLU A 63 -8.62 8.56 -1.81
N ILE A 64 -8.26 7.27 -1.91
CA ILE A 64 -7.46 6.73 -3.01
C ILE A 64 -8.21 6.87 -4.34
N ILE A 65 -9.49 6.47 -4.40
CA ILE A 65 -10.32 6.57 -5.62
C ILE A 65 -10.49 8.03 -6.04
N LYS A 66 -10.77 8.92 -5.09
CA LYS A 66 -10.91 10.35 -5.35
C LYS A 66 -9.63 10.93 -5.98
N THR A 67 -8.47 10.59 -5.43
CA THR A 67 -7.18 11.07 -5.93
C THR A 67 -6.85 10.48 -7.30
N ALA A 68 -7.13 9.20 -7.52
CA ALA A 68 -6.88 8.53 -8.80
C ALA A 68 -7.76 9.06 -9.96
N ASN A 69 -8.92 9.65 -9.63
CA ASN A 69 -9.85 10.21 -10.61
C ASN A 69 -9.67 11.73 -10.85
N THR A 70 -8.68 12.36 -10.19
CA THR A 70 -8.36 13.79 -10.40
C THR A 70 -7.41 13.95 -11.57
#